data_AF-A0A1I8IH48-F1
#
_entry.id   AF-A0A1I8IH48-F1
#
_cell.length_a   1.000
_cell.length_b   1.000
_cell.length_c   1.000
_cell.angle_alpha   90.00
_cell.angle_beta   90.00
_cell.angle_gamma   90.00
#
_symmetry.space_group_name_H-M   'P 1'
#
loop_
_entity.id
_entity.type
_entity.pdbx_description
1 polymer ?
#
loop_
_entity_poly.entity_id
_entity_poly.type
_entity_poly.pdbx_seq_one_letter_code
_entity_poly.pdbx_strand_id
1 'polypeptide(L)'
;MTLHWKPVFQRGLKDSKFDNHRLKWAENLPQRVLVVRKPDPTILTSFIELLLHLVTVFVECSSVSECELCKEEASALSKQFALIASKLKTFVYGEAAFTDKMIDLIVCLGGDGTLLYASSLFKADVPPILAFHLGSLGFLTPHRFENYRQDLQSVLNNRSYFTMRSRLACTLHKAAAAATEKKQDQTVTTMQGDGLIVSSPTGSTAYAMAAGANMIHPSVPALLLAPICPHSLSFRPVILPASTGITVRLAECARSNAWVSFDGRDRQELLPGDHVAITTSEYMVPSISARSPLQDWFSGLAECFHWNVRSLQKALPSSTAANQPATSTAGSGSGSAVAANAADSSSSTASVASADDNLASN
;
A
#
# COMPACT_ATOMS: atom_id res chain seq x y z
N MET A 1 5.74 -29.29 27.25
CA MET A 1 5.72 -29.89 25.89
C MET A 1 5.50 -28.73 24.92
N THR A 2 6.61 -28.14 24.49
CA THR A 2 6.64 -26.82 23.83
C THR A 2 6.52 -27.05 22.33
N LEU A 3 5.32 -26.81 21.78
CA LEU A 3 5.04 -27.10 20.38
C LEU A 3 5.43 -25.93 19.47
N HIS A 4 6.22 -26.33 18.49
CA HIS A 4 6.90 -25.60 17.44
C HIS A 4 6.06 -24.59 16.64
N TRP A 5 6.69 -23.45 16.39
CA TRP A 5 6.49 -22.55 15.25
C TRP A 5 6.41 -23.34 13.92
N LYS A 6 5.39 -23.08 13.09
CA LYS A 6 5.49 -23.19 11.61
C LYS A 6 4.55 -22.16 10.93
N PRO A 7 5.07 -21.29 10.05
CA PRO A 7 4.25 -20.45 9.20
C PRO A 7 3.66 -21.32 8.08
N VAL A 8 2.33 -21.36 7.97
CA VAL A 8 1.67 -22.00 6.83
C VAL A 8 1.82 -21.05 5.64
N PHE A 9 2.80 -21.35 4.78
CA PHE A 9 3.00 -20.65 3.53
C PHE A 9 1.84 -20.90 2.57
N GLN A 10 1.45 -19.82 1.88
CA GLN A 10 0.53 -19.77 0.76
C GLN A 10 0.72 -20.94 -0.21
N ARG A 11 -0.39 -21.45 -0.76
CA ARG A 11 -0.42 -22.38 -1.90
C ARG A 11 0.75 -22.13 -2.86
N GLY A 12 1.67 -23.10 -2.98
CA GLY A 12 2.68 -23.14 -4.03
C GLY A 12 4.06 -22.56 -3.71
N LEU A 13 4.30 -21.96 -2.55
CA LEU A 13 5.63 -21.44 -2.16
C LEU A 13 6.26 -22.35 -1.09
N LYS A 14 7.11 -23.29 -1.51
CA LYS A 14 7.85 -24.17 -0.59
C LYS A 14 9.18 -23.54 -0.14
N ASP A 15 9.37 -23.58 1.17
CA ASP A 15 10.60 -23.70 1.96
C ASP A 15 11.85 -22.84 1.63
N SER A 16 12.34 -22.26 2.73
CA SER A 16 13.74 -21.98 3.10
C SER A 16 14.24 -20.53 3.00
N LYS A 17 14.66 -20.03 4.18
CA LYS A 17 15.68 -19.00 4.43
C LYS A 17 15.77 -17.87 3.39
N PHE A 18 15.04 -16.77 3.64
CA PHE A 18 15.31 -15.38 3.20
C PHE A 18 16.09 -15.16 1.88
N ASP A 19 15.84 -15.97 0.85
CA ASP A 19 16.34 -15.68 -0.49
C ASP A 19 15.43 -16.33 -1.54
N ASN A 20 14.36 -15.63 -1.87
CA ASN A 20 13.84 -15.39 -3.22
C ASN A 20 12.38 -14.93 -3.16
N HIS A 21 12.20 -13.62 -2.99
CA HIS A 21 10.95 -12.86 -3.07
C HIS A 21 10.30 -12.90 -4.48
N ARG A 22 10.36 -14.02 -5.21
CA ARG A 22 9.90 -14.13 -6.60
C ARG A 22 8.62 -14.94 -6.69
N LEU A 23 7.64 -14.39 -7.38
CA LEU A 23 6.36 -15.04 -7.62
C LEU A 23 6.58 -16.23 -8.57
N LYS A 24 6.11 -17.42 -8.16
CA LYS A 24 6.10 -18.62 -9.00
C LYS A 24 4.70 -19.25 -9.00
N TRP A 25 4.13 -19.39 -10.18
CA TRP A 25 2.92 -20.19 -10.40
C TRP A 25 3.28 -21.67 -10.33
N ALA A 26 2.52 -22.44 -9.55
CA ALA A 26 2.85 -23.84 -9.25
C ALA A 26 2.85 -24.74 -10.49
N GLU A 27 1.70 -24.84 -11.17
CA GLU A 27 1.52 -25.76 -12.32
C GLU A 27 0.87 -25.09 -13.52
N ASN A 28 -0.08 -24.17 -13.29
CA ASN A 28 -0.80 -23.48 -14.36
C ASN A 28 -0.68 -21.96 -14.20
N LEU A 29 -0.66 -21.26 -15.34
CA LEU A 29 -0.79 -19.81 -15.37
C LEU A 29 -2.13 -19.40 -14.74
N PRO A 30 -2.21 -18.20 -14.11
CA PRO A 30 -3.44 -17.72 -13.52
C PRO A 30 -4.50 -17.57 -14.61
N GLN A 31 -5.62 -18.26 -14.46
CA GLN A 31 -6.71 -18.22 -15.43
C GLN A 31 -7.83 -17.28 -14.98
N ARG A 32 -7.97 -17.10 -13.66
CA ARG A 32 -9.07 -16.37 -13.03
C ARG A 32 -8.52 -15.11 -12.38
N VAL A 33 -8.65 -14.00 -13.09
CA VAL A 33 -8.12 -12.71 -12.66
C VAL A 33 -9.26 -11.86 -12.11
N LEU A 34 -9.12 -11.40 -10.87
CA LEU A 34 -10.00 -10.38 -10.30
C LEU A 34 -9.46 -8.99 -10.67
N VAL A 35 -10.25 -8.18 -11.36
CA VAL A 35 -9.88 -6.78 -11.63
C VAL A 35 -10.68 -5.85 -10.72
N VAL A 36 -9.96 -5.06 -9.92
CA VAL A 36 -10.51 -4.06 -9.00
C VAL A 36 -10.10 -2.67 -9.49
N ARG A 37 -11.06 -1.77 -9.69
CA ARG A 37 -10.79 -0.41 -10.18
C ARG A 37 -11.30 0.64 -9.22
N LYS A 38 -10.70 1.83 -9.25
CA LYS A 38 -11.31 3.04 -8.68
C LYS A 38 -12.57 3.41 -9.49
N PRO A 39 -13.67 3.85 -8.83
CA PRO A 39 -14.88 4.32 -9.50
C PRO A 39 -14.64 5.70 -10.11
N ASP A 40 -13.89 5.73 -11.21
CA ASP A 40 -13.52 6.95 -11.92
C ASP A 40 -13.64 6.69 -13.43
N PRO A 41 -14.46 7.48 -14.16
CA PRO A 41 -14.72 7.25 -15.59
C PRO A 41 -13.45 7.40 -16.43
N THR A 42 -12.47 8.19 -15.97
CA THR A 42 -11.19 8.38 -16.68
C THR A 42 -10.36 7.09 -16.81
N ILE A 43 -10.61 6.09 -15.95
CA ILE A 43 -9.90 4.81 -15.94
C ILE A 43 -10.55 3.80 -16.91
N LEU A 44 -11.74 4.08 -17.44
CA LEU A 44 -12.53 3.13 -18.24
C LEU A 44 -11.77 2.63 -19.48
N THR A 45 -11.07 3.50 -20.19
CA THR A 45 -10.27 3.13 -21.37
C THR A 45 -9.14 2.16 -20.99
N SER A 46 -8.37 2.49 -19.94
CA SER A 46 -7.30 1.64 -19.42
C SER A 46 -7.82 0.29 -18.92
N PHE A 47 -8.97 0.31 -18.25
CA PHE A 47 -9.65 -0.90 -17.80
C PHE A 47 -10.00 -1.82 -18.97
N ILE A 48 -10.62 -1.31 -20.03
CA ILE A 48 -10.99 -2.13 -21.19
C ILE A 48 -9.75 -2.61 -21.95
N GLU A 49 -8.72 -1.78 -22.08
CA GLU A 49 -7.45 -2.19 -22.67
C GLU A 49 -6.83 -3.37 -21.91
N LEU A 50 -6.80 -3.31 -20.57
CA LEU A 50 -6.34 -4.42 -19.74
C LEU A 50 -7.17 -5.68 -19.98
N LEU A 51 -8.51 -5.56 -19.94
CA LEU A 51 -9.41 -6.70 -20.07
C LEU A 51 -9.27 -7.46 -21.39
N LEU A 52 -8.96 -6.77 -22.50
CA LEU A 52 -8.71 -7.40 -23.80
C LEU A 52 -7.55 -8.41 -23.77
N HIS A 53 -6.60 -8.23 -22.85
CA HIS A 53 -5.41 -9.07 -22.72
C HIS A 53 -5.58 -10.22 -21.73
N LEU A 54 -6.73 -10.31 -21.06
CA LEU A 54 -7.01 -11.33 -20.06
C LEU A 54 -7.91 -12.46 -20.61
N VAL A 55 -7.79 -13.65 -20.00
CA VAL A 55 -8.49 -14.87 -20.44
C VAL A 55 -9.87 -14.96 -19.81
N THR A 56 -9.95 -15.19 -18.49
CA THR A 56 -11.21 -15.14 -17.71
C THR A 56 -11.10 -14.05 -16.66
N VAL A 57 -12.07 -13.15 -16.63
CA VAL A 57 -12.01 -11.97 -15.78
C VAL A 57 -13.21 -11.92 -14.86
N PHE A 58 -12.92 -11.87 -13.56
CA PHE A 58 -13.88 -11.56 -12.52
C PHE A 58 -13.84 -10.06 -12.23
N VAL A 59 -15.00 -9.43 -12.18
CA VAL A 59 -15.14 -8.00 -11.85
C VAL A 59 -16.22 -7.88 -10.78
N GLU A 60 -15.95 -7.13 -9.72
CA GLU A 60 -16.92 -6.97 -8.66
C GLU A 60 -18.10 -6.09 -9.11
N CYS A 61 -19.33 -6.54 -8.86
CA CYS A 61 -20.58 -5.88 -9.21
C CYS A 61 -20.66 -4.46 -8.68
N SER A 62 -20.10 -4.12 -7.51
CA SER A 62 -20.08 -2.73 -7.01
C SER A 62 -19.35 -1.76 -7.96
N SER A 63 -18.37 -2.28 -8.72
CA SER A 63 -17.67 -1.55 -9.79
C SER A 63 -18.38 -1.63 -11.16
N VAL A 64 -19.49 -2.36 -11.24
CA VAL A 64 -20.31 -2.63 -12.43
C VAL A 64 -21.76 -2.14 -12.21
N SER A 65 -22.19 -1.85 -10.99
CA SER A 65 -23.51 -1.29 -10.67
C SER A 65 -23.56 0.22 -10.91
N GLU A 66 -22.39 0.84 -11.11
CA GLU A 66 -22.21 2.11 -11.81
C GLU A 66 -21.77 1.89 -13.27
N CYS A 67 -22.26 0.82 -13.92
CA CYS A 67 -22.10 0.63 -15.37
C CYS A 67 -22.95 1.64 -16.14
N GLU A 68 -22.38 2.81 -16.29
CA GLU A 68 -22.37 3.55 -17.55
C GLU A 68 -21.76 2.73 -18.72
N LEU A 69 -21.32 1.48 -18.51
CA LEU A 69 -21.14 0.51 -19.60
C LEU A 69 -22.46 0.12 -20.30
N CYS A 70 -23.62 0.47 -19.75
CA CYS A 70 -24.92 0.24 -20.40
C CYS A 70 -25.55 1.49 -21.03
N LYS A 71 -25.08 2.71 -20.75
CA LYS A 71 -25.71 3.91 -21.32
C LYS A 71 -24.68 4.97 -21.71
N GLU A 72 -24.69 5.27 -23.01
CA GLU A 72 -24.12 6.42 -23.74
C GLU A 72 -22.62 6.44 -24.05
N GLU A 73 -21.69 6.11 -23.15
CA GLU A 73 -20.24 6.08 -23.51
C GLU A 73 -19.78 4.77 -24.17
N ALA A 74 -20.59 3.72 -24.05
CA ALA A 74 -20.37 2.41 -24.64
C ALA A 74 -20.42 2.40 -26.18
N SER A 75 -20.81 3.48 -26.88
CA SER A 75 -21.02 3.47 -28.34
C SER A 75 -19.74 3.13 -29.14
N ALA A 76 -18.60 3.77 -28.82
CA ALA A 76 -17.31 3.51 -29.50
C ALA A 76 -16.55 2.31 -28.93
N LEU A 77 -16.69 2.06 -27.62
CA LEU A 77 -16.13 0.93 -26.89
C LEU A 77 -16.93 -0.38 -27.09
N SER A 78 -18.14 -0.30 -27.65
CA SER A 78 -19.12 -1.40 -27.77
C SER A 78 -18.55 -2.62 -28.48
N LYS A 79 -17.78 -2.41 -29.55
CA LYS A 79 -17.22 -3.51 -30.34
C LYS A 79 -16.16 -4.27 -29.57
N GLN A 80 -15.26 -3.57 -28.87
CA GLN A 80 -14.23 -4.20 -28.05
C GLN A 80 -14.85 -4.84 -26.81
N PHE A 81 -15.80 -4.16 -26.16
CA PHE A 81 -16.49 -4.69 -24.99
C PHE A 81 -17.32 -5.93 -25.32
N ALA A 82 -17.96 -5.99 -26.49
CA ALA A 82 -18.67 -7.17 -26.96
C ALA A 82 -17.76 -8.42 -27.08
N LEU A 83 -16.47 -8.24 -27.40
CA LEU A 83 -15.49 -9.34 -27.44
C LEU A 83 -15.12 -9.87 -26.04
N ILE A 84 -15.32 -9.06 -25.00
CA ILE A 84 -14.95 -9.38 -23.62
C ILE A 84 -16.17 -9.78 -22.80
N ALA A 85 -17.38 -9.39 -23.20
CA ALA A 85 -18.63 -9.67 -22.48
C ALA A 85 -18.82 -11.17 -22.17
N SER A 86 -18.40 -12.05 -23.08
CA SER A 86 -18.45 -13.51 -22.87
C SER A 86 -17.41 -14.04 -21.87
N LYS A 87 -16.35 -13.28 -21.58
CA LYS A 87 -15.27 -13.60 -20.63
C LYS A 87 -15.50 -13.01 -19.23
N LEU A 88 -16.38 -12.01 -19.12
CA LEU A 88 -16.64 -11.30 -17.88
C LEU A 88 -17.58 -12.10 -16.98
N LYS A 89 -17.15 -12.29 -15.73
CA LYS A 89 -17.99 -12.81 -14.66
C LYS A 89 -18.10 -11.73 -13.59
N THR A 90 -19.33 -11.33 -13.29
CA THR A 90 -19.59 -10.34 -12.25
C THR A 90 -19.96 -11.04 -10.95
N PHE A 91 -19.57 -10.48 -9.81
CA PHE A 91 -19.96 -10.99 -8.49
C PHE A 91 -20.25 -9.86 -7.52
N VAL A 92 -21.25 -9.99 -6.67
CA VAL A 92 -21.49 -9.06 -5.57
C VAL A 92 -20.72 -9.54 -4.34
N TYR A 93 -19.92 -8.67 -3.74
CA TYR A 93 -19.24 -9.00 -2.49
C TYR A 93 -20.28 -9.32 -1.40
N GLY A 94 -20.08 -10.45 -0.69
CA GLY A 94 -20.99 -10.93 0.35
C GLY A 94 -22.01 -11.98 -0.09
N GLU A 95 -22.14 -12.27 -1.39
CA GLU A 95 -22.95 -13.39 -1.88
C GLU A 95 -22.19 -14.72 -1.84
N ALA A 96 -22.90 -15.81 -1.52
CA ALA A 96 -22.34 -17.17 -1.39
C ALA A 96 -21.67 -17.70 -2.67
N ALA A 97 -21.92 -17.08 -3.82
CA ALA A 97 -21.31 -17.42 -5.10
C ALA A 97 -19.83 -17.05 -5.19
N PHE A 98 -19.30 -16.18 -4.31
CA PHE A 98 -17.87 -15.86 -4.27
C PHE A 98 -17.16 -16.75 -3.25
N THR A 99 -16.11 -17.45 -3.69
CA THR A 99 -15.22 -18.21 -2.79
C THR A 99 -13.80 -17.75 -3.03
N ASP A 100 -13.07 -17.41 -1.97
CA ASP A 100 -11.66 -16.96 -2.01
C ASP A 100 -10.75 -17.87 -2.84
N LYS A 101 -11.11 -19.16 -2.98
CA LYS A 101 -10.40 -20.18 -3.77
C LYS A 101 -10.56 -20.04 -5.29
N MET A 102 -11.38 -19.10 -5.75
CA MET A 102 -11.69 -18.90 -7.17
C MET A 102 -10.79 -17.91 -7.90
N ILE A 103 -10.00 -17.11 -7.19
CA ILE A 103 -9.16 -16.08 -7.79
C ILE A 103 -7.69 -16.49 -7.72
N ASP A 104 -7.00 -16.41 -8.86
CA ASP A 104 -5.59 -16.77 -8.97
C ASP A 104 -4.68 -15.52 -8.89
N LEU A 105 -5.16 -14.39 -9.39
CA LEU A 105 -4.44 -13.11 -9.45
C LEU A 105 -5.44 -11.96 -9.25
N ILE A 106 -5.03 -10.92 -8.54
CA ILE A 106 -5.76 -9.66 -8.42
C ILE A 106 -5.01 -8.58 -9.19
N VAL A 107 -5.72 -7.81 -10.02
CA VAL A 107 -5.18 -6.63 -10.69
C VAL A 107 -5.94 -5.39 -10.20
N CYS A 108 -5.22 -4.43 -9.63
CA CYS A 108 -5.78 -3.16 -9.17
C CYS A 108 -5.47 -2.04 -10.17
N LEU A 109 -6.48 -1.24 -10.51
CA LEU A 109 -6.36 0.00 -11.30
C LEU A 109 -6.81 1.20 -10.44
N GLY A 110 -5.85 1.93 -9.88
CA GLY A 110 -6.13 3.10 -9.05
C GLY A 110 -5.02 3.43 -8.06
N GLY A 111 -5.38 3.94 -6.88
CA GLY A 111 -4.42 4.31 -5.84
C GLY A 111 -4.32 3.29 -4.72
N ASP A 112 -3.72 3.70 -3.61
CA ASP A 112 -3.54 2.88 -2.41
C ASP A 112 -4.88 2.35 -1.86
N GLY A 113 -5.93 3.19 -1.89
CA GLY A 113 -7.28 2.80 -1.47
C GLY A 113 -7.88 1.66 -2.29
N THR A 114 -7.48 1.51 -3.56
CA THR A 114 -7.93 0.39 -4.42
C THR A 114 -7.31 -0.92 -3.97
N LEU A 115 -6.04 -0.91 -3.56
CA LEU A 115 -5.36 -2.09 -3.01
C LEU A 115 -5.93 -2.47 -1.64
N LEU A 116 -6.16 -1.50 -0.75
CA LEU A 116 -6.80 -1.74 0.56
C LEU A 116 -8.19 -2.36 0.38
N TYR A 117 -8.95 -1.85 -0.58
CA TYR A 117 -10.24 -2.42 -0.92
C TYR A 117 -10.12 -3.87 -1.40
N ALA A 118 -9.24 -4.14 -2.36
CA ALA A 118 -9.01 -5.49 -2.86
C ALA A 118 -8.62 -6.47 -1.73
N SER A 119 -7.75 -6.04 -0.80
CA SER A 119 -7.39 -6.81 0.39
C SER A 119 -8.59 -7.11 1.30
N SER A 120 -9.51 -6.14 1.47
CA SER A 120 -10.69 -6.28 2.34
C SER A 120 -11.69 -7.35 1.87
N LEU A 121 -11.67 -7.68 0.56
CA LEU A 121 -12.51 -8.70 -0.06
C LEU A 121 -12.14 -10.13 0.38
N PHE A 122 -10.91 -10.34 0.87
CA PHE A 122 -10.40 -11.66 1.25
C PHE A 122 -10.14 -11.72 2.76
N LYS A 123 -10.94 -12.48 3.50
CA LYS A 123 -10.74 -12.61 4.96
C LYS A 123 -9.61 -13.58 5.33
N ALA A 124 -9.37 -14.57 4.48
CA ALA A 124 -8.29 -15.56 4.63
C ALA A 124 -7.15 -15.26 3.64
N ASP A 125 -6.63 -16.29 2.97
CA ASP A 125 -5.56 -16.20 1.97
C ASP A 125 -5.90 -15.18 0.88
N VAL A 126 -4.94 -14.28 0.61
CA VAL A 126 -5.08 -13.24 -0.42
C VAL A 126 -4.24 -13.66 -1.64
N PRO A 127 -4.83 -13.75 -2.84
CA PRO A 127 -4.07 -13.93 -4.08
C PRO A 127 -3.06 -12.80 -4.32
N PRO A 128 -1.98 -13.04 -5.10
CA PRO A 128 -1.05 -11.99 -5.52
C PRO A 128 -1.77 -10.77 -6.11
N ILE A 129 -1.40 -9.58 -5.64
CA ILE A 129 -1.95 -8.30 -6.11
C ILE A 129 -0.94 -7.58 -7.00
N LEU A 130 -1.30 -7.40 -8.26
CA LEU A 130 -0.62 -6.54 -9.22
C LEU A 130 -1.33 -5.18 -9.25
N ALA A 131 -0.70 -4.12 -8.74
CA ALA A 131 -1.37 -2.84 -8.55
C ALA A 131 -0.77 -1.72 -9.40
N PHE A 132 -1.58 -1.19 -10.31
CA PHE A 132 -1.24 -0.08 -11.19
C PHE A 132 -1.80 1.24 -10.68
N HIS A 133 -0.98 2.29 -10.68
CA HIS A 133 -1.46 3.66 -10.55
C HIS A 133 -1.77 4.28 -11.89
N LEU A 134 -2.85 5.06 -11.91
CA LEU A 134 -3.27 5.91 -13.00
C LEU A 134 -3.33 7.34 -12.46
N GLY A 135 -2.43 8.20 -12.92
CA GLY A 135 -2.26 9.56 -12.40
C GLY A 135 -1.19 9.64 -11.29
N SER A 136 -1.53 10.28 -10.16
CA SER A 136 -0.59 10.47 -9.06
C SER A 136 -0.13 9.13 -8.46
N LEU A 137 1.17 9.00 -8.24
CA LEU A 137 1.78 7.81 -7.66
C LEU A 137 1.24 7.54 -6.24
N GLY A 138 0.76 6.31 -6.01
CA GLY A 138 0.47 5.79 -4.68
C GLY A 138 1.65 5.02 -4.11
N PHE A 139 1.77 4.96 -2.79
CA PHE A 139 2.90 4.27 -2.13
C PHE A 139 2.79 2.75 -2.22
N LEU A 140 1.57 2.21 -2.40
CA LEU A 140 1.27 0.78 -2.48
C LEU A 140 1.08 0.28 -3.93
N THR A 141 1.07 1.19 -4.91
CA THR A 141 0.79 0.90 -6.33
C THR A 141 2.04 1.14 -7.19
N PRO A 142 3.06 0.25 -7.14
CA PRO A 142 4.37 0.53 -7.73
C PRO A 142 4.39 0.52 -9.26
N HIS A 143 3.37 -0.03 -9.92
CA HIS A 143 3.35 -0.18 -11.38
C HIS A 143 2.68 1.01 -12.07
N ARG A 144 3.34 1.54 -13.10
CA ARG A 144 2.76 2.53 -14.02
C ARG A 144 1.90 1.81 -15.05
N PHE A 145 0.66 2.26 -15.26
CA PHE A 145 -0.24 1.57 -16.17
C PHE A 145 0.29 1.54 -17.62
N GLU A 146 1.08 2.51 -18.04
CA GLU A 146 1.72 2.53 -19.36
C GLU A 146 2.56 1.27 -19.65
N ASN A 147 3.09 0.63 -18.60
CA ASN A 147 3.92 -0.58 -18.69
C ASN A 147 3.14 -1.87 -18.47
N TYR A 148 1.80 -1.83 -18.38
CA TYR A 148 0.99 -2.97 -17.93
C TYR A 148 1.24 -4.26 -18.71
N ARG A 149 1.52 -4.18 -20.01
CA ARG A 149 1.79 -5.34 -20.87
C ARG A 149 3.06 -6.08 -20.43
N GLN A 150 4.14 -5.33 -20.21
CA GLN A 150 5.42 -5.87 -19.78
C GLN A 150 5.33 -6.43 -18.36
N ASP A 151 4.64 -5.70 -17.47
CA ASP A 151 4.48 -6.10 -16.08
C ASP A 151 3.64 -7.37 -15.97
N LEU A 152 2.51 -7.44 -16.69
CA LEU A 152 1.66 -8.63 -16.76
C LEU A 152 2.42 -9.83 -17.33
N GLN A 153 3.19 -9.65 -18.42
CA GLN A 153 4.04 -10.72 -18.95
C GLN A 153 5.10 -11.18 -17.95
N SER A 154 5.71 -10.27 -17.20
CA SER A 154 6.70 -10.61 -16.17
C SER A 154 6.08 -11.43 -15.04
N VAL A 155 4.85 -11.09 -14.64
CA VAL A 155 4.07 -11.83 -13.65
C VAL A 155 3.73 -13.23 -14.15
N LEU A 156 3.22 -13.35 -15.38
CA LEU A 156 2.87 -14.64 -15.98
C LEU A 156 4.10 -15.54 -16.17
N ASN A 157 5.26 -14.97 -16.48
CA ASN A 157 6.50 -15.70 -16.73
C ASN A 157 7.34 -15.98 -15.48
N ASN A 158 6.79 -15.83 -14.26
CA ASN A 158 7.49 -16.08 -12.99
C ASN A 158 8.75 -15.21 -12.79
N ARG A 159 8.77 -13.99 -13.34
CA ARG A 159 9.93 -13.09 -13.27
C ARG A 159 9.81 -12.03 -12.19
N SER A 160 8.58 -11.75 -11.72
CA SER A 160 8.28 -10.65 -10.80
C SER A 160 8.65 -10.95 -9.35
N TYR A 161 9.05 -9.91 -8.64
CA TYR A 161 9.21 -9.96 -7.19
C TYR A 161 7.90 -9.64 -6.47
N PHE A 162 7.82 -9.93 -5.17
CA PHE A 162 6.71 -9.53 -4.33
C PHE A 162 7.15 -9.15 -2.92
N THR A 163 6.38 -8.26 -2.31
CA THR A 163 6.46 -7.86 -0.92
C THR A 163 5.31 -8.49 -0.14
N MET A 164 5.64 -9.23 0.92
CA MET A 164 4.64 -9.72 1.88
C MET A 164 4.27 -8.60 2.84
N ARG A 165 3.02 -8.13 2.77
CA ARG A 165 2.51 -7.07 3.64
C ARG A 165 1.66 -7.69 4.74
N SER A 166 2.10 -7.54 5.99
CA SER A 166 1.36 -8.04 7.15
C SER A 166 0.02 -7.33 7.33
N ARG A 167 -1.01 -8.08 7.73
CA ARG A 167 -2.30 -7.53 8.19
C ARG A 167 -2.44 -7.63 9.69
N LEU A 168 -3.30 -6.81 10.26
CA LEU A 168 -3.73 -6.94 11.64
C LEU A 168 -5.07 -7.69 11.69
N ALA A 169 -5.18 -8.61 12.64
CA ALA A 169 -6.44 -9.24 13.01
C ALA A 169 -7.01 -8.48 14.21
N CYS A 170 -8.19 -7.90 14.04
CA CYS A 170 -8.88 -7.11 15.05
C CYS A 170 -10.20 -7.77 15.42
N THR A 171 -10.42 -8.02 16.71
CA THR A 171 -11.66 -8.57 17.24
C THR A 171 -12.28 -7.56 18.21
N LEU A 172 -13.52 -7.17 17.92
CA LEU A 172 -14.29 -6.27 18.77
C LEU A 172 -15.04 -7.08 19.81
N HIS A 173 -14.88 -6.72 21.08
CA HIS A 173 -15.56 -7.35 22.21
C HIS A 173 -16.40 -6.30 22.94
N LYS A 174 -17.70 -6.60 23.08
CA LYS A 174 -18.63 -5.79 23.85
C LYS A 174 -18.49 -6.05 25.35
N ALA A 175 -18.62 -5.01 26.18
CA ALA A 175 -18.44 -5.10 27.63
C ALA A 175 -19.21 -6.26 28.29
N ALA A 176 -20.47 -6.47 27.87
CA ALA A 176 -21.34 -7.52 28.40
C ALA A 176 -20.89 -8.97 28.07
N ALA A 177 -20.15 -9.17 26.97
CA ALA A 177 -19.71 -10.49 26.52
C ALA A 177 -18.36 -10.92 27.14
N ALA A 178 -17.63 -9.98 27.76
CA ALA A 178 -16.26 -10.19 28.25
C ALA A 178 -16.18 -10.78 29.67
N ALA A 179 -17.30 -11.06 30.33
CA ALA A 179 -17.34 -11.57 31.71
C ALA A 179 -16.75 -12.98 31.88
N THR A 180 -16.49 -13.70 30.78
CA THR A 180 -16.17 -15.14 30.80
C THR A 180 -14.70 -15.46 30.54
N GLU A 181 -13.89 -14.53 30.03
CA GLU A 181 -12.47 -14.78 29.71
C GLU A 181 -11.55 -13.78 30.40
N LYS A 182 -11.08 -14.10 31.61
CA LYS A 182 -9.97 -13.36 32.25
C LYS A 182 -8.64 -13.86 31.68
N LYS A 183 -8.27 -13.37 30.49
CA LYS A 183 -6.86 -13.38 30.09
C LYS A 183 -6.12 -12.39 31.00
N GLN A 184 -4.92 -12.76 31.46
CA GLN A 184 -4.13 -11.93 32.37
C GLN A 184 -3.50 -10.77 31.59
N ASP A 185 -4.31 -9.76 31.27
CA ASP A 185 -3.89 -8.58 30.53
C ASP A 185 -3.25 -7.57 31.49
N GLN A 186 -2.02 -7.14 31.19
CA GLN A 186 -1.35 -6.07 31.94
C GLN A 186 -1.69 -4.71 31.30
N THR A 187 -2.40 -3.85 32.04
CA THR A 187 -2.62 -2.46 31.62
C THR A 187 -1.30 -1.70 31.65
N VAL A 188 -0.88 -1.19 30.48
CA VAL A 188 0.37 -0.43 30.34
C VAL A 188 0.16 1.05 30.66
N THR A 189 -0.87 1.66 30.05
CA THR A 189 -1.18 3.09 30.24
C THR A 189 -2.61 3.41 29.84
N THR A 190 -3.09 4.57 30.26
CA THR A 190 -4.34 5.18 29.80
C THR A 190 -3.98 6.47 29.09
N MET A 191 -4.48 6.65 27.88
CA MET A 191 -4.21 7.84 27.08
C MET A 191 -5.41 8.78 27.02
N GLN A 192 -5.11 10.07 26.99
CA GLN A 192 -6.06 11.14 26.72
C GLN A 192 -5.54 11.90 25.50
N GLY A 193 -6.42 12.19 24.55
CA GLY A 193 -6.08 12.79 23.26
C GLY A 193 -7.14 12.41 22.22
N ASP A 194 -6.86 12.69 20.96
CA ASP A 194 -7.81 12.47 19.87
C ASP A 194 -8.01 10.97 19.58
N GLY A 195 -6.96 10.17 19.69
CA GLY A 195 -7.05 8.74 19.39
C GLY A 195 -5.73 8.00 19.36
N LEU A 196 -5.79 6.73 18.97
CA LEU A 196 -4.66 5.81 18.91
C LEU A 196 -4.67 5.08 17.58
N ILE A 197 -3.54 5.06 16.90
CA ILE A 197 -3.34 4.26 15.69
C ILE A 197 -2.52 3.04 16.06
N VAL A 198 -3.07 1.86 15.76
CA VAL A 198 -2.35 0.60 15.75
C VAL A 198 -2.19 0.19 14.29
N SER A 199 -0.96 0.11 13.82
CA SER A 199 -0.66 -0.02 12.39
C SER A 199 0.34 -1.12 12.10
N SER A 200 0.19 -1.74 10.94
CA SER A 200 1.23 -2.59 10.37
C SER A 200 2.37 -1.73 9.79
N PRO A 201 3.52 -2.30 9.41
CA PRO A 201 4.59 -1.56 8.74
C PRO A 201 4.10 -0.91 7.44
N THR A 202 3.16 -1.56 6.73
CA THR A 202 2.56 -0.98 5.51
C THR A 202 1.74 0.27 5.82
N GLY A 203 0.99 0.29 6.93
CA GLY A 203 0.21 1.45 7.33
C GLY A 203 1.05 2.56 8.01
N SER A 204 2.35 2.37 8.19
CA SER A 204 3.25 3.38 8.78
C SER A 204 3.37 4.64 7.91
N THR A 205 3.19 4.50 6.59
CA THR A 205 3.22 5.60 5.62
C THR A 205 1.84 6.20 5.35
N ALA A 206 0.80 5.73 6.03
CA ALA A 206 -0.55 6.24 5.93
C ALA A 206 -0.84 7.21 7.08
N TYR A 207 -1.98 7.06 7.77
CA TYR A 207 -2.37 7.99 8.82
C TYR A 207 -1.38 8.05 10.00
N ALA A 208 -0.65 6.95 10.26
CA ALA A 208 0.39 6.92 11.29
C ALA A 208 1.52 7.93 11.01
N MET A 209 1.91 8.13 9.75
CA MET A 209 2.90 9.14 9.37
C MET A 209 2.41 10.54 9.74
N ALA A 210 1.15 10.85 9.44
CA ALA A 210 0.55 12.14 9.77
C ALA A 210 0.48 12.39 11.29
N ALA A 211 0.37 11.32 12.09
CA ALA A 211 0.47 11.37 13.56
C ALA A 211 1.92 11.46 14.08
N GLY A 212 2.92 11.61 13.20
CA GLY A 212 4.33 11.76 13.56
C GLY A 212 5.07 10.44 13.81
N ALA A 213 4.54 9.31 13.33
CA ALA A 213 5.22 8.03 13.42
C ALA A 213 6.33 7.84 12.36
N ASN A 214 7.23 6.89 12.62
CA ASN A 214 8.29 6.54 11.68
C ASN A 214 7.75 5.71 10.51
N MET A 215 8.33 5.91 9.33
CA MET A 215 8.09 5.06 8.16
C MET A 215 8.88 3.76 8.31
N ILE A 216 8.19 2.63 8.17
CA ILE A 216 8.74 1.29 8.38
C ILE A 216 8.67 0.53 7.07
N HIS A 217 9.78 -0.10 6.68
CA HIS A 217 9.81 -0.96 5.50
C HIS A 217 8.86 -2.18 5.70
N PRO A 218 8.04 -2.57 4.71
CA PRO A 218 7.05 -3.64 4.86
C PRO A 218 7.59 -4.99 5.32
N SER A 219 8.86 -5.30 5.03
CA SER A 219 9.50 -6.55 5.44
C SER A 219 9.90 -6.61 6.91
N VAL A 220 9.81 -5.52 7.67
CA VAL A 220 10.14 -5.50 9.10
C VAL A 220 8.97 -6.12 9.88
N PRO A 221 9.16 -7.23 10.62
CA PRO A 221 8.08 -7.88 11.36
C PRO A 221 7.77 -7.10 12.65
N ALA A 222 6.99 -6.03 12.53
CA ALA A 222 6.67 -5.14 13.63
C ALA A 222 5.22 -4.67 13.63
N LEU A 223 4.78 -4.18 14.78
CA LEU A 223 3.54 -3.46 14.96
C LEU A 223 3.87 -2.05 15.46
N LEU A 224 3.21 -1.05 14.89
CA LEU A 224 3.40 0.36 15.24
C LEU A 224 2.22 0.87 16.08
N LEU A 225 2.54 1.52 17.20
CA LEU A 225 1.61 2.25 18.04
C LEU A 225 1.89 3.75 17.88
N ALA A 226 0.93 4.53 17.41
CA ALA A 226 1.09 5.97 17.20
C ALA A 226 -0.11 6.74 17.81
N PRO A 227 0.09 7.51 18.88
CA PRO A 227 -0.98 8.33 19.44
C PRO A 227 -1.30 9.52 18.52
N ILE A 228 -2.58 9.88 18.45
CA ILE A 228 -3.08 11.06 17.73
C ILE A 228 -3.30 12.17 18.76
N CYS A 229 -2.54 13.25 18.62
CA CYS A 229 -2.61 14.44 19.49
C CYS A 229 -2.71 14.09 21.00
N PRO A 230 -1.78 13.32 21.58
CA PRO A 230 -1.86 12.94 22.99
C PRO A 230 -1.70 14.18 23.89
N HIS A 231 -2.47 14.24 24.97
CA HIS A 231 -2.33 15.22 26.06
C HIS A 231 -1.12 14.88 26.96
N SER A 232 -0.02 14.42 26.37
CA SER A 232 1.21 14.07 27.05
C SER A 232 2.39 14.28 26.10
N LEU A 233 3.42 14.99 26.58
CA LEU A 233 4.64 15.24 25.82
C LEU A 233 5.54 14.00 25.70
N SER A 234 5.37 13.03 26.59
CA SER A 234 6.20 11.83 26.64
C SER A 234 5.60 10.63 25.90
N PHE A 235 4.35 10.73 25.43
CA PHE A 235 3.70 9.62 24.73
C PHE A 235 4.10 9.63 23.25
N ARG A 236 5.26 9.06 22.96
CA ARG A 236 5.83 8.97 21.61
C ARG A 236 5.39 7.68 20.91
N PRO A 237 5.39 7.64 19.56
CA PRO A 237 5.16 6.39 18.83
C PRO A 237 6.14 5.29 19.24
N VAL A 238 5.65 4.05 19.33
CA VAL A 238 6.43 2.88 19.75
C VAL A 238 6.30 1.78 18.71
N ILE A 239 7.41 1.11 18.41
CA ILE A 239 7.46 -0.08 17.55
C ILE A 239 7.60 -1.31 18.45
N LEU A 240 6.69 -2.26 18.27
CA LEU A 240 6.61 -3.51 19.04
C LEU A 240 6.86 -4.71 18.13
N PRO A 241 7.33 -5.85 18.65
CA PRO A 241 7.42 -7.09 17.89
C PRO A 241 6.05 -7.51 17.33
N ALA A 242 5.99 -8.05 16.11
CA ALA A 242 4.74 -8.49 15.47
C ALA A 242 3.96 -9.55 16.27
N SER A 243 4.63 -10.31 17.14
CA SER A 243 3.99 -11.31 18.02
C SER A 243 3.23 -10.69 19.20
N THR A 244 3.29 -9.37 19.38
CA THR A 244 2.64 -8.69 20.50
C THR A 244 1.13 -8.61 20.27
N GLY A 245 0.35 -9.14 21.21
CA GLY A 245 -1.09 -8.89 21.27
C GLY A 245 -1.38 -7.59 22.02
N ILE A 246 -2.27 -6.76 21.48
CA ILE A 246 -2.64 -5.48 22.08
C ILE A 246 -4.14 -5.45 22.30
N THR A 247 -4.55 -5.04 23.49
CA THR A 247 -5.95 -4.78 23.82
C THR A 247 -6.13 -3.29 24.04
N VAL A 248 -6.98 -2.65 23.24
CA VAL A 248 -7.37 -1.24 23.43
C VAL A 248 -8.79 -1.22 23.97
N ARG A 249 -8.96 -0.71 25.19
CA ARG A 249 -10.25 -0.65 25.90
C ARG A 249 -10.69 0.79 26.09
N LEU A 250 -11.95 1.08 25.83
CA LEU A 250 -12.53 2.36 26.25
C LEU A 250 -12.75 2.33 27.77
N ALA A 251 -12.11 3.26 28.48
CA ALA A 251 -12.17 3.33 29.94
C ALA A 251 -13.62 3.39 30.44
N GLU A 252 -13.94 2.70 31.53
CA GLU A 252 -15.29 2.69 32.11
C GLU A 252 -15.72 4.09 32.60
N CYS A 253 -14.75 4.91 32.99
CA CYS A 253 -14.96 6.30 33.39
C CYS A 253 -14.90 7.30 32.22
N ALA A 254 -14.90 6.82 30.96
CA ALA A 254 -14.89 7.71 29.80
C ALA A 254 -16.18 8.55 29.75
N ARG A 255 -16.03 9.86 29.54
CA ARG A 255 -17.16 10.80 29.46
C ARG A 255 -17.90 10.77 28.12
N SER A 256 -17.27 10.19 27.10
CA SER A 256 -17.77 10.10 25.73
C SER A 256 -17.43 8.75 25.14
N ASN A 257 -18.25 8.32 24.18
CA ASN A 257 -17.98 7.15 23.36
C ASN A 257 -16.76 7.40 22.46
N ALA A 258 -16.16 6.31 21.97
CA ALA A 258 -15.07 6.36 21.00
C ALA A 258 -15.48 5.67 19.71
N TRP A 259 -14.64 5.80 18.68
CA TRP A 259 -14.88 5.17 17.39
C TRP A 259 -13.63 4.41 16.96
N VAL A 260 -13.84 3.22 16.42
CA VAL A 260 -12.81 2.44 15.75
C VAL A 260 -13.10 2.40 14.26
N SER A 261 -12.06 2.46 13.44
CA SER A 261 -12.12 2.28 11.99
C SER A 261 -11.00 1.34 11.55
N PHE A 262 -11.28 0.53 10.53
CA PHE A 262 -10.34 -0.44 9.97
C PHE A 262 -9.99 0.01 8.55
N ASP A 263 -8.72 0.31 8.29
CA ASP A 263 -8.22 0.82 7.00
C ASP A 263 -9.03 2.02 6.44
N GLY A 264 -9.53 2.89 7.34
CA GLY A 264 -10.34 4.06 6.97
C GLY A 264 -11.80 3.75 6.61
N ARG A 265 -12.25 2.50 6.81
CA ARG A 265 -13.62 2.02 6.56
C ARG A 265 -14.22 1.41 7.82
N ASP A 266 -15.45 0.91 7.70
CA ASP A 266 -16.16 0.12 8.70
C ASP A 266 -16.14 0.72 10.11
N ARG A 267 -16.48 2.00 10.20
CA ARG A 267 -16.47 2.75 11.46
C ARG A 267 -17.51 2.18 12.42
N GLN A 268 -17.07 1.79 13.61
CA GLN A 268 -17.93 1.24 14.66
C GLN A 268 -17.79 2.03 15.95
N GLU A 269 -18.90 2.22 16.66
CA GLU A 269 -18.93 2.90 17.95
C GLU A 269 -18.50 1.96 19.08
N LEU A 270 -17.63 2.46 19.95
CA LEU A 270 -17.17 1.82 21.17
C LEU A 270 -17.83 2.48 22.38
N LEU A 271 -18.50 1.68 23.19
CA LEU A 271 -19.08 2.09 24.47
C LEU A 271 -18.09 1.83 25.61
N PRO A 272 -18.21 2.54 26.75
CA PRO A 272 -17.35 2.28 27.92
C PRO A 272 -17.31 0.79 28.28
N GLY A 273 -16.10 0.25 28.45
CA GLY A 273 -15.87 -1.17 28.71
C GLY A 273 -15.72 -2.04 27.45
N ASP A 274 -16.16 -1.59 26.27
CA ASP A 274 -15.84 -2.26 25.00
C ASP A 274 -14.33 -2.22 24.75
N HIS A 275 -13.82 -3.27 24.10
CA HIS A 275 -12.41 -3.34 23.75
C HIS A 275 -12.16 -4.01 22.41
N VAL A 276 -11.04 -3.65 21.80
CA VAL A 276 -10.55 -4.23 20.55
C VAL A 276 -9.28 -5.00 20.86
N ALA A 277 -9.29 -6.31 20.62
CA ALA A 277 -8.10 -7.16 20.67
C ALA A 277 -7.45 -7.16 19.28
N ILE A 278 -6.15 -6.89 19.24
CA ILE A 278 -5.37 -6.69 18.01
C ILE A 278 -4.17 -7.61 18.04
N THR A 279 -3.97 -8.37 16.97
CA THR A 279 -2.82 -9.26 16.76
C THR A 279 -2.36 -9.17 15.32
N THR A 280 -1.16 -9.65 15.02
CA THR A 280 -0.75 -9.83 13.61
C THR A 280 -1.53 -11.00 13.03
N SER A 281 -2.16 -10.78 11.87
CA SER A 281 -2.90 -11.81 11.14
C SER A 281 -1.96 -12.85 10.53
N GLU A 282 -2.39 -14.11 10.52
CA GLU A 282 -1.71 -15.20 9.82
C GLU A 282 -1.77 -15.02 8.28
N TYR A 283 -2.73 -14.25 7.79
CA TYR A 283 -2.96 -14.05 6.37
C TYR A 283 -2.39 -12.70 5.91
N MET A 284 -1.26 -12.77 5.20
CA MET A 284 -0.58 -11.61 4.62
C MET A 284 -1.07 -11.29 3.21
N VAL A 285 -0.81 -10.06 2.74
CA VAL A 285 -1.11 -9.60 1.38
C VAL A 285 0.16 -9.66 0.53
N PRO A 286 0.24 -10.57 -0.46
CA PRO A 286 1.32 -10.59 -1.44
C PRO A 286 1.15 -9.46 -2.47
N SER A 287 1.96 -8.42 -2.38
CA SER A 287 1.96 -7.28 -3.29
C SER A 287 3.09 -7.44 -4.30
N ILE A 288 2.77 -7.57 -5.58
CA ILE A 288 3.76 -7.70 -6.66
C ILE A 288 4.54 -6.39 -6.79
N SER A 289 5.86 -6.52 -6.89
CA SER A 289 6.81 -5.42 -7.04
C SER A 289 7.07 -5.13 -8.52
N ALA A 290 7.25 -3.86 -8.85
CA ALA A 290 7.64 -3.40 -10.18
C ALA A 290 9.11 -3.73 -10.47
N ARG A 291 10.01 -3.49 -9.50
CA ARG A 291 11.43 -3.84 -9.63
C ARG A 291 11.87 -4.80 -8.54
N SER A 292 11.82 -4.36 -7.30
CA SER A 292 12.14 -5.19 -6.12
C SER A 292 11.52 -4.55 -4.88
N PRO A 293 11.29 -5.31 -3.79
CA PRO A 293 10.69 -4.77 -2.57
C PRO A 293 11.37 -3.50 -2.06
N LEU A 294 12.71 -3.50 -2.04
CA LEU A 294 13.50 -2.40 -1.51
C LEU A 294 13.52 -1.19 -2.44
N GLN A 295 13.71 -1.41 -3.75
CA GLN A 295 13.74 -0.31 -4.73
C GLN A 295 12.38 0.37 -4.83
N ASP A 296 11.29 -0.40 -4.86
CA ASP A 296 9.94 0.15 -4.93
C ASP A 296 9.63 1.00 -3.69
N TRP A 297 10.07 0.56 -2.51
CA TRP A 297 9.90 1.33 -1.28
C TRP A 297 10.67 2.65 -1.30
N PHE A 298 11.96 2.65 -1.67
CA PHE A 298 12.75 3.88 -1.77
C PHE A 298 12.25 4.82 -2.88
N SER A 299 11.83 4.28 -4.02
CA SER A 299 11.19 5.08 -5.07
C SER A 299 9.89 5.71 -4.58
N GLY A 300 9.06 4.96 -3.84
CA GLY A 300 7.89 5.52 -3.17
C GLY A 300 8.23 6.65 -2.21
N LEU A 301 9.30 6.52 -1.42
CA LEU A 301 9.75 7.60 -0.51
C LEU A 301 10.16 8.85 -1.28
N ALA A 302 10.91 8.68 -2.36
CA ALA A 302 11.40 9.79 -3.17
C ALA A 302 10.26 10.48 -3.95
N GLU A 303 9.40 9.70 -4.61
CA GLU A 303 8.37 10.22 -5.52
C GLU A 303 7.10 10.67 -4.77
N CYS A 304 6.66 9.96 -3.72
CA CYS A 304 5.45 10.34 -2.98
C CYS A 304 5.73 11.40 -1.90
N PHE A 305 6.84 11.26 -1.15
CA PHE A 305 7.12 12.10 0.02
C PHE A 305 8.23 13.12 -0.20
N HIS A 306 8.90 13.13 -1.35
CA HIS A 306 10.07 13.96 -1.60
C HIS A 306 11.08 13.86 -0.44
N TRP A 307 11.26 12.62 0.05
CA TRP A 307 11.92 12.37 1.31
C TRP A 307 13.37 12.88 1.29
N ASN A 308 13.66 13.82 2.20
CA ASN A 308 14.95 14.49 2.35
C ASN A 308 15.49 15.18 1.08
N VAL A 309 14.61 15.72 0.23
CA VAL A 309 15.03 16.61 -0.87
C VAL A 309 15.59 17.90 -0.29
N ARG A 310 16.85 18.23 -0.64
CA ARG A 310 17.55 19.45 -0.20
C ARG A 310 18.23 20.12 -1.38
N SER A 311 18.33 21.46 -1.33
CA SER A 311 19.23 22.20 -2.22
C SER A 311 20.68 21.83 -1.91
N LEU A 312 21.47 21.56 -2.94
CA LEU A 312 22.89 21.32 -2.79
C LEU A 312 23.56 22.57 -2.21
N GLN A 313 24.40 22.37 -1.19
CA GLN A 313 25.19 23.44 -0.61
C GLN A 313 26.18 23.95 -1.66
N LYS A 314 26.05 25.23 -2.05
CA LYS A 314 27.00 25.87 -2.95
C LYS A 314 28.33 26.09 -2.22
N ALA A 315 29.43 25.96 -2.95
CA ALA A 315 30.74 26.34 -2.44
C ALA A 315 30.73 27.83 -2.05
N LEU A 316 31.42 28.18 -0.97
CA LEU A 316 31.68 29.58 -0.64
C LEU A 316 32.48 30.20 -1.80
N PRO A 317 32.16 31.43 -2.22
CA PRO A 317 32.95 32.10 -3.24
C PRO A 317 34.40 32.20 -2.74
N SER A 318 35.33 31.56 -3.45
CA SER A 318 36.75 31.69 -3.18
C SER A 318 37.13 33.16 -3.34
N SER A 319 37.77 33.76 -2.33
CA SER A 319 38.15 35.17 -2.27
C SER A 319 39.23 35.60 -3.27
N THR A 320 39.40 34.89 -4.39
CA THR A 320 40.44 35.12 -5.39
C THR A 320 39.96 35.87 -6.64
N ALA A 321 38.73 36.39 -6.65
CA ALA A 321 38.21 37.23 -7.74
C ALA A 321 38.12 38.73 -7.35
N ALA A 322 39.10 39.25 -6.62
CA ALA A 322 39.28 40.68 -6.42
C ALA A 322 40.40 41.20 -7.33
N ASN A 323 40.17 41.20 -8.64
CA ASN A 323 40.79 42.11 -9.61
C ASN A 323 40.29 41.80 -11.03
N GLN A 324 39.06 42.26 -11.35
CA GLN A 324 38.74 42.67 -12.71
C GLN A 324 38.04 44.03 -12.62
N PRO A 325 38.49 45.05 -13.38
CA PRO A 325 37.90 46.39 -13.30
C PRO A 325 36.49 46.39 -13.88
N ALA A 326 35.59 47.06 -13.16
CA ALA A 326 34.20 47.25 -13.54
C ALA A 326 34.09 48.05 -14.85
N THR A 327 33.52 47.43 -15.88
CA THR A 327 32.89 48.17 -16.99
C THR A 327 31.39 48.31 -16.70
N SER A 328 31.00 49.55 -16.48
CA SER A 328 29.64 50.02 -16.28
C SER A 328 28.74 49.80 -17.50
N THR A 329 27.54 49.27 -17.27
CA THR A 329 26.35 49.70 -18.01
C THR A 329 25.11 49.56 -17.13
N ALA A 330 24.43 50.69 -16.96
CA ALA A 330 23.18 50.86 -16.24
C ALA A 330 22.00 50.28 -17.03
N GLY A 331 20.97 49.81 -16.32
CA GLY A 331 19.70 49.38 -16.91
C GLY A 331 18.68 49.02 -15.85
N SER A 332 17.83 50.00 -15.53
CA SER A 332 16.66 50.00 -14.66
C SER A 332 15.62 48.90 -14.90
N GLY A 333 14.87 48.51 -13.86
CA GLY A 333 13.52 47.98 -14.07
C GLY A 333 12.96 47.08 -12.95
N SER A 334 12.08 47.65 -12.14
CA SER A 334 11.15 47.00 -11.21
C SER A 334 10.28 45.93 -11.87
N GLY A 335 9.91 44.88 -11.12
CA GLY A 335 8.80 44.00 -11.52
C GLY A 335 8.67 42.73 -10.69
N SER A 336 7.79 42.76 -9.69
CA SER A 336 7.18 41.57 -9.12
C SER A 336 6.40 40.84 -10.21
N ALA A 337 6.77 39.60 -10.54
CA ALA A 337 5.94 38.69 -11.30
C ALA A 337 6.21 37.25 -10.86
N VAL A 338 5.21 36.68 -10.18
CA VAL A 338 4.97 35.25 -10.09
C VAL A 338 4.81 34.74 -11.53
N ALA A 339 5.68 33.84 -11.96
CA ALA A 339 5.49 33.08 -13.19
C ALA A 339 5.88 31.63 -12.93
N ALA A 340 4.89 30.76 -13.05
CA ALA A 340 5.08 29.35 -13.31
C ALA A 340 6.00 29.16 -14.52
N ASN A 341 6.87 28.16 -14.48
CA ASN A 341 7.34 27.56 -15.71
C ASN A 341 7.43 26.04 -15.57
N ALA A 342 6.65 25.40 -16.44
CA ALA A 342 6.72 24.02 -16.79
C ALA A 342 8.03 23.72 -17.55
N ALA A 343 8.40 22.45 -17.50
CA ALA A 343 9.17 21.70 -18.48
C ALA A 343 10.46 22.36 -19.01
N ASP A 344 11.59 21.84 -18.54
CA ASP A 344 12.67 21.56 -19.49
C ASP A 344 13.28 20.19 -19.23
N SER A 345 13.01 19.30 -20.17
CA SER A 345 13.62 17.99 -20.32
C SER A 345 15.01 18.17 -20.91
N SER A 346 16.05 18.00 -20.10
CA SER A 346 17.37 17.65 -20.63
C SER A 346 17.98 16.51 -19.83
N SER A 347 18.24 15.46 -20.57
CA SER A 347 18.98 14.26 -20.21
C SER A 347 20.26 14.59 -19.45
N SER A 348 20.40 14.03 -18.24
CA SER A 348 21.70 13.69 -17.69
C SER A 348 21.64 12.27 -17.14
N THR A 349 22.31 11.38 -17.86
CA THR A 349 22.67 10.03 -17.45
C THR A 349 23.40 10.07 -16.12
N ALA A 350 22.76 9.59 -15.06
CA ALA A 350 23.43 9.26 -13.81
C ALA A 350 24.08 7.89 -13.97
N SER A 351 25.40 7.86 -14.09
CA SER A 351 26.23 6.66 -14.00
C SER A 351 26.08 6.04 -12.61
N VAL A 352 25.51 4.84 -12.57
CA VAL A 352 25.53 3.98 -11.38
C VAL A 352 26.97 3.51 -11.19
N ALA A 353 27.60 3.93 -10.10
CA ALA A 353 28.89 3.39 -9.69
C ALA A 353 28.70 1.91 -9.33
N SER A 354 29.29 1.02 -10.13
CA SER A 354 29.48 -0.39 -9.83
C SER A 354 30.42 -0.53 -8.62
N ALA A 355 29.98 -1.27 -7.61
CA ALA A 355 30.86 -1.77 -6.58
C ALA A 355 31.65 -2.95 -7.18
N ASP A 356 32.94 -2.75 -7.43
CA ASP A 356 33.86 -3.82 -7.80
C ASP A 356 34.19 -4.66 -6.57
N ASP A 357 33.72 -5.91 -6.58
CA ASP A 357 34.30 -7.02 -5.83
C ASP A 357 35.69 -7.32 -6.41
N ASN A 358 36.75 -6.99 -5.68
CA ASN A 358 38.07 -7.54 -5.95
C ASN A 358 38.46 -8.53 -4.85
N LEU A 359 38.28 -9.81 -5.20
CA LEU A 359 39.07 -10.93 -4.71
C LEU A 359 40.56 -10.59 -4.85
N ALA A 360 41.31 -10.61 -3.76
CA ALA A 360 42.76 -10.74 -3.79
C ALA A 360 43.15 -12.07 -3.14
N SER A 361 43.60 -12.99 -3.99
CA SER A 361 44.42 -14.13 -3.62
C SER A 361 45.76 -13.67 -3.04
N ASN A 362 46.10 -14.23 -1.88
CA ASN A 362 47.44 -14.73 -1.55
C ASN A 362 47.32 -15.78 -0.46
#